data_AF-A0A9W4MQB5-F1
#
_entry.id   AF-A0A9W4MQB5-F1
#
_cell.length_a   1.000
_cell.length_b   1.000
_cell.length_c   1.000
_cell.angle_alpha   90.00
_cell.angle_beta   90.00
_cell.angle_gamma   90.00
#
_symmetry.space_group_name_H-M   'P 1'
#
loop_
_entity.id
_entity.type
_entity.pdbx_description
1 polymer ?
#
loop_
_entity_poly.entity_id
_entity_poly.type
_entity_poly.pdbx_seq_one_letter_code
_entity_poly.pdbx_strand_id
1 'polypeptide(L)'
;MEASSIWKVSNHGDCDRLKAEVSKSAFMNLAVEKSVPVKLDGKVFTTWAGATNERDTGMNCIGILTLGWCYILSARLIELRGEGASLGYTESQAQYDHGTCVESSTTSSLNVGKVDDDVARWWSAILAPKKGWKAIVTDESLSWVAPWCISRKCERAFSIKRNAPTSGSVSTPLSSQRAFEVLSEFALLHDLGSQFPISLAAALMIPAHGYYGWGVHLPSPTTKKPKEDPNFSMRSIPQAWLGYIGDIEYYMSLSCAPERMFAILCGPFWEPEVPCNLVSPWLHPALNEVTTNSSTTTAHDQETAHDQEVLALLCALRRPSIGALCIGAAISGLSPKIISSVGSGQLPVDQHAFAWTGSPQCFHDLPGMGPYRCEDSEFIARQDVWRLLHLPTTDPEDWKFDNRPFGGWAPCGKSLSENCDIQVVLHLDCRRHEYQYDHWRWHLEDGSFLDDYGFSRDLMTPVPEGLSDVIQKATQMTFEKKDFDDYQKASKGASFKSFIWLFNKGCGVPSEPVYQDDWIKKAWKRRARDEPIENEDEEEYDSESHARVQSWVDSIDI
;
A
#
# COMPACT_ATOMS: atom_id res chain seq x y z
N MET A 1 -3.17 -20.32 0.46
CA MET A 1 -3.83 -20.61 -0.83
C MET A 1 -2.85 -20.19 -1.89
N GLU A 2 -2.55 -21.08 -2.82
CA GLU A 2 -1.65 -20.79 -3.93
C GLU A 2 -2.46 -20.16 -5.07
N ALA A 3 -1.93 -19.09 -5.64
CA ALA A 3 -2.52 -18.44 -6.77
C ALA A 3 -1.41 -18.03 -7.75
N SER A 4 -1.79 -17.77 -8.98
CA SER A 4 -0.88 -17.24 -9.98
C SER A 4 -1.58 -16.23 -10.86
N SER A 5 -0.90 -15.15 -11.21
CA SER A 5 -1.34 -14.27 -12.28
C SER A 5 -0.89 -14.81 -13.63
N ILE A 6 -1.76 -14.69 -14.62
CA ILE A 6 -1.47 -15.00 -16.01
C ILE A 6 -1.22 -13.71 -16.79
N TRP A 7 -0.14 -13.70 -17.56
CA TRP A 7 0.27 -12.57 -18.39
C TRP A 7 0.48 -13.03 -19.82
N LYS A 8 0.06 -12.23 -20.78
CA LYS A 8 0.21 -12.52 -22.20
C LYS A 8 1.04 -11.45 -22.89
N VAL A 9 1.86 -11.85 -23.85
CA VAL A 9 2.57 -10.91 -24.71
C VAL A 9 1.55 -10.12 -25.53
N SER A 10 1.73 -8.81 -25.65
CA SER A 10 0.86 -7.99 -26.48
C SER A 10 1.04 -8.36 -27.95
N ASN A 11 -0.04 -8.34 -28.75
CA ASN A 11 -0.02 -8.71 -30.17
C ASN A 11 1.02 -7.92 -31.00
N HIS A 12 1.39 -6.72 -30.55
CA HIS A 12 2.37 -5.87 -31.23
C HIS A 12 3.82 -6.14 -30.82
N GLY A 13 4.02 -6.81 -29.69
CA GLY A 13 5.32 -7.15 -29.12
C GLY A 13 5.66 -8.64 -29.24
N ASP A 14 4.85 -9.46 -29.90
CA ASP A 14 5.20 -10.86 -30.16
C ASP A 14 6.24 -10.96 -31.29
N CYS A 15 7.28 -11.76 -31.09
CA CYS A 15 8.35 -12.00 -32.06
C CYS A 15 8.71 -13.50 -32.19
N ASP A 16 7.82 -14.40 -31.77
CA ASP A 16 7.96 -15.87 -31.80
C ASP A 16 9.10 -16.44 -30.93
N ARG A 17 9.95 -15.58 -30.34
CA ARG A 17 11.04 -15.97 -29.42
C ARG A 17 10.65 -15.88 -27.95
N LEU A 18 9.48 -15.28 -27.68
CA LEU A 18 8.95 -15.05 -26.34
C LEU A 18 7.82 -16.03 -26.04
N LYS A 19 7.66 -16.39 -24.78
CA LYS A 19 6.49 -17.18 -24.37
C LYS A 19 5.23 -16.34 -24.56
N ALA A 20 4.27 -16.85 -25.33
CA ALA A 20 2.98 -16.18 -25.52
C ALA A 20 2.24 -15.91 -24.20
N GLU A 21 2.42 -16.81 -23.22
CA GLU A 21 1.84 -16.72 -21.89
C GLU A 21 2.87 -17.06 -20.81
N VAL A 22 2.83 -16.32 -19.70
CA VAL A 22 3.57 -16.65 -18.49
C VAL A 22 2.68 -16.65 -17.26
N SER A 23 2.87 -17.65 -16.42
CA SER A 23 2.29 -17.73 -15.08
C SER A 23 3.30 -17.26 -14.04
N LYS A 24 2.83 -16.47 -13.09
CA LYS A 24 3.64 -15.96 -11.97
C LYS A 24 2.93 -16.25 -10.66
N SER A 25 3.54 -17.07 -9.82
CA SER A 25 2.99 -17.43 -8.50
C SER A 25 2.87 -16.20 -7.60
N ALA A 26 1.86 -16.22 -6.75
CA ALA A 26 1.57 -15.21 -5.76
C ALA A 26 1.01 -15.85 -4.49
N PHE A 27 1.37 -15.24 -3.35
CA PHE A 27 0.91 -15.69 -2.04
C PHE A 27 0.01 -14.64 -1.42
N MET A 28 -1.03 -15.10 -0.72
CA MET A 28 -1.99 -14.23 -0.04
C MET A 28 -2.18 -14.70 1.39
N ASN A 29 -2.04 -13.76 2.32
CA ASN A 29 -2.18 -13.99 3.76
C ASN A 29 -3.67 -13.91 4.13
N LEU A 30 -4.40 -15.00 3.90
CA LEU A 30 -5.82 -15.12 4.22
C LEU A 30 -6.10 -15.47 5.68
N ALA A 31 -5.07 -15.74 6.48
CA ALA A 31 -5.20 -16.05 7.89
C ALA A 31 -3.93 -15.65 8.65
N VAL A 32 -4.08 -15.22 9.91
CA VAL A 32 -2.98 -14.80 10.78
C VAL A 32 -3.11 -15.44 12.17
N GLU A 33 -1.98 -15.65 12.84
CA GLU A 33 -1.97 -16.33 14.15
C GLU A 33 -2.60 -15.45 15.25
N LYS A 34 -2.43 -14.13 15.15
CA LYS A 34 -2.82 -13.18 16.20
C LYS A 34 -3.49 -11.95 15.61
N SER A 35 -4.48 -11.45 16.34
CA SER A 35 -5.16 -10.19 16.03
C SER A 35 -4.20 -9.00 16.14
N VAL A 36 -4.32 -8.05 15.22
CA VAL A 36 -3.47 -6.86 15.16
C VAL A 36 -3.84 -5.89 16.29
N PRO A 37 -2.88 -5.41 17.10
CA PRO A 37 -3.16 -4.46 18.15
C PRO A 37 -3.45 -3.06 17.61
N VAL A 38 -4.56 -2.46 18.03
CA VAL A 38 -5.00 -1.11 17.61
C VAL A 38 -5.10 -0.18 18.81
N LYS A 39 -4.59 1.04 18.65
CA LYS A 39 -4.77 2.16 19.58
C LYS A 39 -5.50 3.32 18.89
N LEU A 40 -6.28 4.06 19.68
CA LEU A 40 -6.99 5.26 19.24
C LEU A 40 -6.29 6.51 19.76
N ASP A 41 -5.01 6.66 19.45
CA ASP A 41 -4.14 7.76 19.90
C ASP A 41 -3.37 8.41 18.74
N GLY A 42 -3.69 8.02 17.50
CA GLY A 42 -3.10 8.58 16.28
C GLY A 42 -3.28 10.09 16.20
N LYS A 43 -2.23 10.77 15.73
CA LYS A 43 -2.14 12.23 15.65
C LYS A 43 -2.43 12.77 14.25
N VAL A 44 -2.25 11.93 13.23
CA VAL A 44 -2.50 12.22 11.82
C VAL A 44 -4.00 12.24 11.55
N PHE A 45 -4.45 13.27 10.82
CA PHE A 45 -5.83 13.54 10.47
C PHE A 45 -6.76 13.55 11.69
N THR A 46 -6.32 14.10 12.82
CA THR A 46 -7.17 14.25 14.03
C THR A 46 -8.30 15.27 13.83
N THR A 47 -8.07 16.27 12.99
CA THR A 47 -9.11 17.17 12.48
C THR A 47 -9.36 16.84 11.01
N TRP A 48 -10.55 16.33 10.69
CA TRP A 48 -10.91 16.04 9.31
C TRP A 48 -11.53 17.28 8.67
N ALA A 49 -10.87 17.84 7.65
CA ALA A 49 -11.33 19.05 6.97
C ALA A 49 -12.51 18.83 6.01
N GLY A 50 -12.93 17.58 5.79
CA GLY A 50 -13.96 17.21 4.82
C GLY A 50 -13.45 17.17 3.38
N ALA A 51 -14.21 16.52 2.51
CA ALA A 51 -14.12 16.68 1.06
C ALA A 51 -14.88 17.95 0.59
N THR A 52 -14.66 18.41 -0.65
CA THR A 52 -15.44 19.51 -1.25
C THR A 52 -16.95 19.29 -1.10
N ASN A 53 -17.66 20.38 -0.79
CA ASN A 53 -19.11 20.41 -0.51
C ASN A 53 -19.57 19.71 0.78
N GLU A 54 -18.67 19.12 1.57
CA GLU A 54 -19.01 18.61 2.89
C GLU A 54 -19.06 19.75 3.91
N ARG A 55 -20.05 19.71 4.79
CA ARG A 55 -20.11 20.63 5.92
C ARG A 55 -19.07 20.15 6.94
N ASP A 56 -18.26 21.07 7.47
CA ASP A 56 -17.44 20.75 8.64
C ASP A 56 -18.37 20.39 9.81
N THR A 57 -18.47 19.09 10.09
CA THR A 57 -19.27 18.55 11.18
C THR A 57 -18.55 18.71 12.52
N GLY A 58 -17.24 19.00 12.49
CA GLY A 58 -16.35 18.98 13.65
C GLY A 58 -16.25 17.63 14.34
N MET A 59 -16.75 16.55 13.70
CA MET A 59 -16.69 15.19 14.18
C MET A 59 -15.70 14.38 13.34
N ASN A 60 -14.79 13.69 14.02
CA ASN A 60 -13.90 12.73 13.41
C ASN A 60 -14.24 11.34 13.96
N CYS A 61 -14.65 10.44 13.08
CA CYS A 61 -15.01 9.07 13.40
C CYS A 61 -14.25 8.06 12.53
N ILE A 62 -13.21 8.48 11.81
CA ILE A 62 -12.37 7.62 10.96
C ILE A 62 -11.93 6.37 11.72
N GLY A 63 -11.38 6.55 12.92
CA GLY A 63 -10.93 5.43 13.74
C GLY A 63 -12.03 4.42 14.04
N ILE A 64 -13.24 4.88 14.36
CA ILE A 64 -14.41 4.01 14.63
C ILE A 64 -14.87 3.29 13.36
N LEU A 65 -14.99 4.03 12.25
CA LEU A 65 -15.40 3.48 10.97
C LEU A 65 -14.41 2.40 10.48
N THR A 66 -13.11 2.60 10.69
CA THR A 66 -12.07 1.60 10.38
C THR A 66 -12.27 0.31 11.17
N LEU A 67 -12.64 0.38 12.47
CA LEU A 67 -12.97 -0.83 13.24
C LEU A 67 -14.18 -1.56 12.65
N GLY A 68 -15.19 -0.81 12.16
CA GLY A 68 -16.36 -1.35 11.47
C GLY A 68 -16.00 -2.05 10.16
N TRP A 69 -15.17 -1.42 9.34
CA TRP A 69 -14.66 -2.04 8.10
C TRP A 69 -13.83 -3.30 8.35
N CYS A 70 -13.01 -3.32 9.42
CA CYS A 70 -12.28 -4.52 9.82
C CYS A 70 -13.22 -5.71 10.12
N TYR A 71 -14.36 -5.43 10.76
CA TYR A 71 -15.40 -6.43 10.98
C TYR A 71 -16.01 -6.88 9.65
N ILE A 72 -16.42 -5.96 8.78
CA ILE A 72 -17.06 -6.26 7.49
C ILE A 72 -16.16 -7.15 6.62
N LEU A 73 -14.87 -6.78 6.48
CA LEU A 73 -13.88 -7.56 5.72
C LEU A 73 -13.69 -8.96 6.32
N SER A 74 -13.64 -9.05 7.65
CA SER A 74 -13.52 -10.34 8.34
C SER A 74 -14.78 -11.20 8.18
N ALA A 75 -15.97 -10.62 8.35
CA ALA A 75 -17.24 -11.32 8.16
C ALA A 75 -17.37 -11.84 6.72
N ARG A 76 -17.00 -11.02 5.73
CA ARG A 76 -17.03 -11.41 4.33
C ARG A 76 -16.10 -12.60 4.06
N LEU A 77 -14.89 -12.59 4.63
CA LEU A 77 -13.98 -13.72 4.51
C LEU A 77 -14.58 -15.01 5.08
N ILE A 78 -15.22 -14.96 6.24
CA ILE A 78 -15.86 -16.13 6.87
C ILE A 78 -17.02 -16.63 6.00
N GLU A 79 -17.84 -15.73 5.47
CA GLU A 79 -18.94 -16.07 4.55
C GLU A 79 -18.43 -16.76 3.28
N LEU A 80 -17.34 -16.28 2.70
CA LEU A 80 -16.72 -16.88 1.51
C LEU A 80 -16.07 -18.23 1.81
N ARG A 81 -15.52 -18.43 3.01
CA ARG A 81 -14.90 -19.69 3.43
C ARG A 81 -15.94 -20.79 3.67
N GLY A 82 -17.07 -20.46 4.29
CA GLY A 82 -18.10 -21.44 4.60
C GLY A 82 -17.73 -22.38 5.76
N GLU A 83 -17.80 -23.69 5.53
CA GLU A 83 -17.65 -24.70 6.59
C GLU A 83 -16.27 -24.68 7.25
N GLY A 84 -16.22 -24.83 8.58
CA GLY A 84 -14.98 -24.77 9.37
C GLY A 84 -14.50 -23.36 9.73
N ALA A 85 -15.13 -22.32 9.20
CA ALA A 85 -14.91 -20.93 9.59
C ALA A 85 -16.05 -20.44 10.51
N SER A 86 -15.74 -19.57 11.47
CA SER A 86 -16.75 -19.03 12.38
C SER A 86 -16.54 -17.57 12.74
N LEU A 87 -17.65 -16.83 12.84
CA LEU A 87 -17.70 -15.48 13.38
C LEU A 87 -18.43 -15.53 14.72
N GLY A 88 -17.89 -14.86 15.73
CA GLY A 88 -18.47 -14.90 17.08
C GLY A 88 -18.18 -13.66 17.89
N TYR A 89 -19.15 -13.27 18.73
CA TYR A 89 -18.93 -12.27 19.76
C TYR A 89 -18.22 -12.88 20.98
N THR A 90 -17.44 -12.07 21.67
CA THR A 90 -16.79 -12.46 22.93
C THR A 90 -17.54 -11.84 24.12
N GLU A 91 -17.05 -12.08 25.34
CA GLU A 91 -17.56 -11.42 26.55
C GLU A 91 -17.14 -9.94 26.65
N SER A 92 -16.16 -9.49 25.85
CA SER A 92 -15.73 -8.09 25.86
C SER A 92 -16.74 -7.24 25.11
N GLN A 93 -17.30 -6.25 25.79
CA GLN A 93 -18.29 -5.35 25.22
C GLN A 93 -18.12 -3.92 25.76
N ALA A 94 -18.47 -2.93 24.94
CA ALA A 94 -18.63 -1.55 25.36
C ALA A 94 -19.86 -1.39 26.29
N GLN A 95 -19.88 -0.33 27.10
CA GLN A 95 -20.99 -0.07 28.00
C GLN A 95 -22.17 0.58 27.26
N TYR A 96 -23.39 0.38 27.76
CA TYR A 96 -24.57 1.11 27.29
C TYR A 96 -24.78 2.34 28.17
N ASP A 97 -25.03 3.49 27.55
CA ASP A 97 -25.38 4.71 28.28
C ASP A 97 -26.90 4.74 28.50
N HIS A 98 -27.31 4.71 29.76
CA HIS A 98 -28.72 4.79 30.18
C HIS A 98 -29.15 6.22 30.55
N GLY A 99 -28.39 7.25 30.13
CA GLY A 99 -28.75 8.66 30.29
C GLY A 99 -28.17 9.33 31.54
N THR A 100 -27.18 8.72 32.19
CA THR A 100 -26.50 9.25 33.38
C THR A 100 -25.00 9.47 33.19
N CYS A 101 -24.44 9.14 32.02
CA CYS A 101 -23.00 9.26 31.79
C CYS A 101 -22.60 10.72 31.54
N VAL A 102 -21.92 11.33 32.51
CA VAL A 102 -21.21 12.59 32.31
C VAL A 102 -20.00 12.30 31.41
N GLU A 103 -19.90 13.01 30.29
CA GLU A 103 -18.70 12.95 29.43
C GLU A 103 -17.47 13.26 30.28
N SER A 104 -16.57 12.28 30.43
CA SER A 104 -15.30 12.42 31.11
C SER A 104 -14.16 12.43 30.09
N SER A 105 -12.96 12.83 30.50
CA SER A 105 -11.76 12.75 29.66
C SER A 105 -11.42 11.32 29.19
N THR A 106 -12.01 10.28 29.81
CA THR A 106 -11.71 8.86 29.57
C THR A 106 -12.85 8.08 28.90
N THR A 107 -14.06 8.65 28.81
CA THR A 107 -15.24 7.96 28.26
C THR A 107 -15.91 8.79 27.17
N SER A 108 -16.04 8.22 25.97
CA SER A 108 -16.70 8.88 24.83
C SER A 108 -18.05 8.25 24.55
N SER A 109 -19.10 9.06 24.60
CA SER A 109 -20.44 8.62 24.24
C SER A 109 -20.64 8.70 22.74
N LEU A 110 -21.01 7.58 22.12
CA LEU A 110 -21.31 7.49 20.71
C LEU A 110 -22.83 7.34 20.54
N ASN A 111 -23.43 8.26 19.79
CA ASN A 111 -24.83 8.14 19.39
C ASN A 111 -24.91 7.26 18.14
N VAL A 112 -25.46 6.06 18.25
CA VAL A 112 -25.64 5.14 17.12
C VAL A 112 -27.04 5.21 16.51
N GLY A 113 -27.88 6.14 17.00
CA GLY A 113 -29.27 6.29 16.57
C GLY A 113 -30.21 5.27 17.21
N LYS A 114 -31.38 5.08 16.58
CA LYS A 114 -32.38 4.10 17.02
C LYS A 114 -32.09 2.77 16.33
N VAL A 115 -31.54 1.84 17.08
CA VAL A 115 -31.12 0.52 16.59
C VAL A 115 -31.79 -0.60 17.39
N ASP A 116 -31.92 -1.77 16.76
CA ASP A 116 -32.36 -3.00 17.43
C ASP A 116 -31.26 -3.59 18.34
N ASP A 117 -31.60 -4.65 19.09
CA ASP A 117 -30.68 -5.25 20.06
C ASP A 117 -29.48 -5.94 19.40
N ASP A 118 -29.61 -6.48 18.18
CA ASP A 118 -28.52 -7.13 17.45
C ASP A 118 -27.50 -6.10 16.95
N VAL A 119 -27.98 -4.99 16.39
CA VAL A 119 -27.15 -3.86 15.97
C VAL A 119 -26.48 -3.20 17.18
N ALA A 120 -27.19 -3.07 18.30
CA ALA A 120 -26.61 -2.57 19.55
C ALA A 120 -25.49 -3.50 20.07
N ARG A 121 -25.69 -4.82 19.99
CA ARG A 121 -24.67 -5.81 20.36
C ARG A 121 -23.46 -5.75 19.43
N TRP A 122 -23.67 -5.55 18.14
CA TRP A 122 -22.61 -5.40 17.16
C TRP A 122 -21.73 -4.19 17.46
N TRP A 123 -22.35 -3.02 17.70
CA TRP A 123 -21.61 -1.81 18.11
C TRP A 123 -20.84 -2.03 19.40
N SER A 124 -21.42 -2.74 20.38
CA SER A 124 -20.72 -3.01 21.65
C SER A 124 -19.54 -3.97 21.48
N ALA A 125 -19.58 -4.88 20.50
CA ALA A 125 -18.45 -5.73 20.14
C ALA A 125 -17.32 -4.94 19.45
N ILE A 126 -17.65 -4.09 18.48
CA ILE A 126 -16.66 -3.27 17.75
C ILE A 126 -15.96 -2.29 18.68
N LEU A 127 -16.73 -1.68 19.58
CA LEU A 127 -16.24 -0.68 20.53
C LEU A 127 -15.76 -1.28 21.84
N ALA A 128 -15.59 -2.60 21.93
CA ALA A 128 -15.08 -3.26 23.12
C ALA A 128 -13.65 -2.83 23.46
N PRO A 129 -13.27 -2.75 24.75
CA PRO A 129 -11.93 -2.37 25.18
C PRO A 129 -10.85 -3.40 24.83
N LYS A 130 -11.23 -4.64 24.51
CA LYS A 130 -10.33 -5.73 24.07
C LYS A 130 -10.85 -6.31 22.74
N LYS A 131 -10.77 -7.62 22.56
CA LYS A 131 -11.38 -8.32 21.41
C LYS A 131 -12.87 -8.54 21.70
N GLY A 132 -13.77 -7.74 21.14
CA GLY A 132 -15.21 -7.92 21.31
C GLY A 132 -15.86 -8.91 20.35
N TRP A 133 -15.13 -9.27 19.30
CA TRP A 133 -15.51 -10.26 18.30
C TRP A 133 -14.26 -11.02 17.83
N LYS A 134 -14.47 -12.16 17.17
CA LYS A 134 -13.43 -12.97 16.54
C LYS A 134 -13.96 -13.59 15.24
N ALA A 135 -13.12 -13.61 14.22
CA ALA A 135 -13.37 -14.32 12.97
C ALA A 135 -12.28 -15.41 12.83
N ILE A 136 -12.66 -16.66 13.08
CA ILE A 136 -11.78 -17.83 13.03
C ILE A 136 -11.88 -18.43 11.62
N VAL A 137 -10.74 -18.50 10.91
CA VAL A 137 -10.68 -18.99 9.53
C VAL A 137 -10.62 -20.51 9.48
N THR A 138 -9.99 -21.15 10.47
CA THR A 138 -9.92 -22.61 10.60
C THR A 138 -10.13 -23.03 12.07
N ASP A 139 -10.95 -24.05 12.28
CA ASP A 139 -11.21 -24.64 13.61
C ASP A 139 -10.18 -25.71 14.03
N GLU A 140 -8.97 -25.66 13.45
CA GLU A 140 -7.88 -26.55 13.84
C GLU A 140 -7.23 -26.10 15.15
N SER A 141 -6.41 -26.97 15.76
CA SER A 141 -5.77 -26.76 17.07
C SER A 141 -4.98 -25.46 17.21
N LEU A 142 -4.54 -24.89 16.08
CA LEU A 142 -4.03 -23.53 15.96
C LEU A 142 -5.16 -22.68 15.38
N SER A 143 -5.95 -22.01 16.22
CA SER A 143 -7.09 -21.19 15.76
C SER A 143 -6.62 -19.94 15.02
N TRP A 144 -6.47 -20.04 13.70
CA TRP A 144 -6.10 -18.92 12.84
C TRP A 144 -7.27 -17.94 12.69
N VAL A 145 -6.97 -16.64 12.70
CA VAL A 145 -7.99 -15.59 12.59
C VAL A 145 -7.88 -14.81 11.28
N ALA A 146 -8.96 -14.13 10.91
CA ALA A 146 -8.97 -13.28 9.73
C ALA A 146 -7.91 -12.16 9.85
N PRO A 147 -7.28 -11.73 8.74
CA PRO A 147 -6.20 -10.72 8.75
C PRO A 147 -6.61 -9.38 9.36
N TRP A 148 -7.90 -9.01 9.26
CA TRP A 148 -8.46 -7.78 9.82
C TRP A 148 -8.98 -7.96 11.25
N CYS A 149 -8.76 -9.10 11.89
CA CYS A 149 -9.07 -9.24 13.31
C CYS A 149 -8.17 -8.31 14.13
N ILE A 150 -8.80 -7.45 14.93
CA ILE A 150 -8.11 -6.44 15.72
C ILE A 150 -8.32 -6.66 17.22
N SER A 151 -7.38 -6.16 18.02
CA SER A 151 -7.50 -6.11 19.48
C SER A 151 -7.20 -4.70 19.95
N ARG A 152 -8.19 -4.04 20.55
CA ARG A 152 -7.97 -2.70 21.09
C ARG A 152 -7.10 -2.76 22.34
N LYS A 153 -6.17 -1.79 22.47
CA LYS A 153 -5.26 -1.66 23.62
C LYS A 153 -5.43 -0.35 24.40
N CYS A 154 -6.37 0.52 24.05
CA CYS A 154 -6.56 1.80 24.71
C CYS A 154 -7.52 1.73 25.90
N GLU A 155 -7.26 2.53 26.94
CA GLU A 155 -8.10 2.67 28.13
C GLU A 155 -9.38 3.46 27.88
N ARG A 156 -9.46 4.19 26.75
CA ARG A 156 -10.64 4.98 26.39
C ARG A 156 -11.86 4.08 26.27
N ALA A 157 -12.83 4.31 27.15
CA ALA A 157 -14.09 3.60 27.15
C ALA A 157 -15.05 4.26 26.17
N PHE A 158 -15.91 3.45 25.55
CA PHE A 158 -17.02 3.94 24.75
C PHE A 158 -18.31 3.56 25.42
N SER A 159 -19.26 4.48 25.41
CA SER A 159 -20.64 4.23 25.80
C SER A 159 -21.57 4.42 24.60
N ILE A 160 -22.51 3.49 24.44
CA ILE A 160 -23.46 3.50 23.32
C ILE A 160 -24.77 4.11 23.82
N LYS A 161 -25.15 5.25 23.26
CA LYS A 161 -26.46 5.87 23.52
C LYS A 161 -27.51 5.20 22.63
N ARG A 162 -28.51 4.56 23.24
CA ARG A 162 -29.65 3.91 22.54
C ARG A 162 -30.99 4.36 23.13
N ASN A 163 -32.01 4.44 22.28
CA ASN A 163 -33.35 4.92 22.64
C ASN A 163 -34.39 3.79 22.90
N ALA A 164 -33.96 2.53 23.05
CA ALA A 164 -34.87 1.38 23.22
C ALA A 164 -34.44 0.46 24.38
N PRO A 165 -35.39 -0.20 25.08
CA PRO A 165 -35.11 -1.20 26.11
C PRO A 165 -34.58 -2.53 25.51
N THR A 166 -33.81 -3.28 26.31
CA THR A 166 -33.19 -4.56 25.90
C THR A 166 -34.18 -5.71 25.92
N SER A 167 -34.20 -6.51 24.86
CA SER A 167 -34.80 -7.84 24.82
C SER A 167 -33.70 -8.88 25.08
N GLY A 168 -33.93 -9.84 25.98
CA GLY A 168 -32.92 -10.79 26.44
C GLY A 168 -32.58 -11.94 25.47
N SER A 169 -32.55 -11.72 24.15
CA SER A 169 -32.23 -12.77 23.18
C SER A 169 -30.72 -12.98 23.02
N VAL A 170 -30.35 -14.21 22.65
CA VAL A 170 -28.97 -14.53 22.21
C VAL A 170 -28.75 -13.85 20.87
N SER A 171 -27.84 -12.87 20.83
CA SER A 171 -27.56 -12.09 19.63
C SER A 171 -26.57 -12.83 18.71
N THR A 172 -26.90 -12.86 17.42
CA THR A 172 -26.05 -13.46 16.39
C THR A 172 -25.13 -12.40 15.76
N PRO A 173 -23.89 -12.75 15.39
CA PRO A 173 -23.03 -11.85 14.62
C PRO A 173 -23.70 -11.41 13.32
N LEU A 174 -23.58 -10.12 12.98
CA LEU A 174 -24.11 -9.59 11.73
C LEU A 174 -23.31 -10.13 10.54
N SER A 175 -24.00 -10.34 9.42
CA SER A 175 -23.34 -10.58 8.13
C SER A 175 -22.57 -9.36 7.66
N SER A 176 -21.64 -9.53 6.71
CA SER A 176 -20.89 -8.46 6.07
C SER A 176 -21.81 -7.41 5.46
N GLN A 177 -22.85 -7.85 4.73
CA GLN A 177 -23.85 -6.98 4.11
C GLN A 177 -24.64 -6.17 5.16
N ARG A 178 -25.11 -6.83 6.23
CA ARG A 178 -25.89 -6.15 7.27
C ARG A 178 -25.03 -5.19 8.08
N ALA A 179 -23.78 -5.57 8.38
CA ALA A 179 -22.81 -4.71 9.05
C ALA A 179 -22.45 -3.48 8.19
N PHE A 180 -22.33 -3.64 6.87
CA PHE A 180 -22.13 -2.53 5.94
C PHE A 180 -23.30 -1.55 5.92
N GLU A 181 -24.54 -2.03 5.89
CA GLU A 181 -25.74 -1.18 5.97
C GLU A 181 -25.74 -0.35 7.26
N VAL A 182 -25.51 -1.00 8.40
CA VAL A 182 -25.45 -0.34 9.72
C VAL A 182 -24.34 0.70 9.79
N LEU A 183 -23.15 0.38 9.28
CA LEU A 183 -22.02 1.31 9.27
C LEU A 183 -22.28 2.52 8.35
N SER A 184 -22.93 2.28 7.21
CA SER A 184 -23.32 3.32 6.26
C SER A 184 -24.39 4.25 6.83
N GLU A 185 -25.41 3.70 7.50
CA GLU A 185 -26.45 4.47 8.20
C GLU A 185 -25.85 5.34 9.30
N PHE A 186 -24.88 4.82 10.05
CA PHE A 186 -24.13 5.59 11.04
C PHE A 186 -23.33 6.72 10.40
N ALA A 187 -22.66 6.46 9.27
CA ALA A 187 -21.92 7.49 8.54
C ALA A 187 -22.84 8.60 8.00
N LEU A 188 -24.04 8.24 7.54
CA LEU A 188 -25.06 9.22 7.13
C LEU A 188 -25.60 10.03 8.31
N LEU A 189 -25.77 9.40 9.48
CA LEU A 189 -26.30 10.03 10.70
C LEU A 189 -25.43 11.18 11.19
N HIS A 190 -24.11 11.01 11.05
CA HIS A 190 -23.12 11.99 11.50
C HIS A 190 -22.52 12.80 10.35
N ASP A 191 -23.09 12.72 9.14
CA ASP A 191 -22.63 13.44 7.95
C ASP A 191 -21.12 13.21 7.68
N LEU A 192 -20.67 11.95 7.84
CA LEU A 192 -19.26 11.57 7.80
C LEU A 192 -18.68 11.43 6.39
N GLY A 193 -19.52 11.53 5.35
CA GLY A 193 -19.11 11.68 3.95
C GLY A 193 -17.85 10.90 3.56
N SER A 194 -16.76 11.63 3.27
CA SER A 194 -15.48 11.10 2.82
C SER A 194 -14.71 10.30 3.86
N GLN A 195 -15.03 10.42 5.16
CA GLN A 195 -14.42 9.56 6.19
C GLN A 195 -14.79 8.10 5.97
N PHE A 196 -15.96 7.81 5.38
CA PHE A 196 -16.42 6.44 5.12
C PHE A 196 -15.47 5.66 4.17
N PRO A 197 -15.19 6.10 2.93
CA PRO A 197 -14.21 5.43 2.07
C PRO A 197 -12.77 5.49 2.58
N ILE A 198 -12.37 6.59 3.22
CA ILE A 198 -11.00 6.73 3.77
C ILE A 198 -10.78 5.74 4.92
N SER A 199 -11.80 5.48 5.74
CA SER A 199 -11.72 4.50 6.81
C SER A 199 -11.63 3.06 6.31
N LEU A 200 -12.20 2.75 5.14
CA LEU A 200 -11.97 1.48 4.43
C LEU A 200 -10.50 1.39 4.04
N ALA A 201 -9.94 2.41 3.39
CA ALA A 201 -8.53 2.42 3.01
C ALA A 201 -7.59 2.20 4.21
N ALA A 202 -7.87 2.82 5.36
CA ALA A 202 -7.13 2.56 6.60
C ALA A 202 -7.31 1.12 7.11
N ALA A 203 -8.50 0.52 6.96
CA ALA A 203 -8.74 -0.90 7.31
C ALA A 203 -7.94 -1.85 6.40
N LEU A 204 -7.75 -1.50 5.12
CA LEU A 204 -6.92 -2.29 4.19
C LEU A 204 -5.44 -2.33 4.58
N MET A 205 -4.97 -1.43 5.45
CA MET A 205 -3.58 -1.42 5.96
C MET A 205 -3.35 -2.40 7.10
N ILE A 206 -4.41 -2.88 7.76
CA ILE A 206 -4.30 -3.71 8.98
C ILE A 206 -3.44 -4.97 8.77
N PRO A 207 -3.59 -5.75 7.68
CA PRO A 207 -2.72 -6.89 7.46
C PRO A 207 -1.25 -6.52 7.26
N ALA A 208 -0.94 -5.38 6.65
CA ALA A 208 0.43 -4.89 6.51
C ALA A 208 1.04 -4.56 7.88
N HIS A 209 0.29 -3.91 8.77
CA HIS A 209 0.73 -3.70 10.15
C HIS A 209 1.01 -5.02 10.88
N GLY A 210 0.13 -6.02 10.72
CA GLY A 210 0.32 -7.36 11.27
C GLY A 210 1.59 -8.04 10.75
N TYR A 211 1.82 -7.98 9.43
CA TYR A 211 2.98 -8.58 8.76
C TYR A 211 4.31 -7.98 9.21
N TYR A 212 4.40 -6.65 9.29
CA TYR A 212 5.62 -5.97 9.74
C TYR A 212 5.77 -5.89 11.26
N GLY A 213 4.78 -6.36 12.03
CA GLY A 213 4.79 -6.33 13.50
C GLY A 213 4.63 -4.92 14.09
N TRP A 214 3.99 -4.02 13.35
CA TRP A 214 3.89 -2.60 13.69
C TRP A 214 2.55 -2.27 14.33
N GLY A 215 2.56 -1.38 15.33
CA GLY A 215 1.34 -0.93 16.00
C GLY A 215 0.46 -0.11 15.06
N VAL A 216 -0.87 -0.29 15.16
CA VAL A 216 -1.84 0.55 14.45
C VAL A 216 -2.26 1.69 15.38
N HIS A 217 -2.16 2.93 14.90
CA HIS A 217 -2.47 4.15 15.64
C HIS A 217 -3.51 4.98 14.89
N LEU A 218 -4.78 4.74 15.15
CA LEU A 218 -5.89 5.45 14.50
C LEU A 218 -6.24 6.75 15.24
N PRO A 219 -6.78 7.76 14.53
CA PRO A 219 -7.21 9.00 15.15
C PRO A 219 -8.30 8.75 16.19
N SER A 220 -8.14 9.42 17.33
CA SER A 220 -9.11 9.39 18.41
C SER A 220 -10.41 10.07 17.96
N PRO A 221 -11.59 9.49 18.24
CA PRO A 221 -12.83 10.10 17.80
C PRO A 221 -13.08 11.42 18.54
N THR A 222 -13.51 12.43 17.78
CA THR A 222 -13.98 13.71 18.30
C THR A 222 -15.48 13.76 18.14
N THR A 223 -16.19 13.81 19.27
CA THR A 223 -17.65 13.90 19.31
C THR A 223 -18.03 15.31 19.73
N LYS A 224 -18.46 16.14 18.77
CA LYS A 224 -19.27 17.33 19.08
C LYS A 224 -20.74 16.90 19.02
N LYS A 225 -21.62 17.59 19.77
CA LYS A 225 -23.06 17.31 19.68
C LYS A 225 -23.50 17.48 18.23
N PRO A 226 -24.12 16.47 17.60
CA PRO A 226 -24.61 16.61 16.25
C PRO A 226 -25.62 17.77 16.21
N LYS A 227 -25.53 18.62 15.19
CA LYS A 227 -26.63 19.52 14.86
C LYS A 227 -27.72 18.64 14.28
N GLU A 228 -28.87 18.56 14.95
CA GLU A 228 -30.01 17.78 14.47
C GLU A 228 -30.40 18.26 13.06
N ASP A 229 -30.22 17.40 12.06
CA ASP A 229 -30.73 17.62 10.70
C ASP A 229 -32.10 16.95 10.59
N PRO A 230 -33.20 17.72 10.50
CA PRO A 230 -34.56 17.17 10.42
C PRO A 230 -34.81 16.31 9.17
N ASN A 231 -33.93 16.35 8.15
CA ASN A 231 -34.07 15.56 6.92
C ASN A 231 -33.32 14.22 6.92
N PHE A 232 -32.77 13.78 8.06
CA PHE A 232 -32.01 12.51 8.15
C PHE A 232 -32.80 11.28 7.63
N SER A 233 -34.11 11.22 7.89
CA SER A 233 -34.97 10.08 7.50
C SER A 233 -35.15 9.87 6.00
N MET A 234 -34.59 10.73 5.13
CA MET A 234 -34.72 10.66 3.66
C MET A 234 -33.41 10.34 2.92
N ARG A 235 -32.26 10.19 3.59
CA ARG A 235 -30.98 9.95 2.90
C ARG A 235 -30.80 8.46 2.59
N SER A 236 -30.68 8.11 1.30
CA SER A 236 -30.27 6.78 0.86
C SER A 236 -28.75 6.62 0.89
N ILE A 237 -28.26 5.37 1.01
CA ILE A 237 -26.84 5.05 0.86
C ILE A 237 -26.37 5.50 -0.53
N PRO A 238 -25.27 6.29 -0.65
CA PRO A 238 -24.74 6.72 -1.93
C PRO A 238 -24.34 5.52 -2.81
N GLN A 239 -24.61 5.60 -4.12
CA GLN A 239 -24.27 4.54 -5.07
C GLN A 239 -22.76 4.22 -5.08
N ALA A 240 -21.92 5.24 -4.91
CA ALA A 240 -20.48 5.06 -4.80
C ALA A 240 -20.09 4.16 -3.61
N TRP A 241 -20.83 4.24 -2.49
CA TRP A 241 -20.57 3.40 -1.32
C TRP A 241 -21.01 1.96 -1.56
N LEU A 242 -22.10 1.75 -2.30
CA LEU A 242 -22.54 0.43 -2.73
C LEU A 242 -21.52 -0.24 -3.68
N GLY A 243 -20.78 0.56 -4.47
CA GLY A 243 -19.63 0.07 -5.23
C GLY A 243 -18.58 -0.60 -4.34
N TYR A 244 -18.26 0.00 -3.18
CA TYR A 244 -17.23 -0.55 -2.29
C TYR A 244 -17.55 -1.94 -1.71
N ILE A 245 -18.83 -2.19 -1.38
CA ILE A 245 -19.25 -3.52 -0.92
C ILE A 245 -19.38 -4.51 -2.10
N GLY A 246 -19.69 -4.02 -3.31
CA GLY A 246 -19.68 -4.82 -4.53
C GLY A 246 -18.29 -5.29 -4.95
N ASP A 247 -17.26 -4.49 -4.68
CA ASP A 247 -15.85 -4.76 -5.00
C ASP A 247 -15.05 -5.24 -3.76
N ILE A 248 -15.72 -5.73 -2.72
CA ILE A 248 -15.05 -6.04 -1.44
C ILE A 248 -13.99 -7.13 -1.57
N GLU A 249 -14.21 -8.14 -2.42
CA GLU A 249 -13.26 -9.22 -2.68
C GLU A 249 -11.95 -8.70 -3.31
N TYR A 250 -12.06 -7.70 -4.18
CA TYR A 250 -10.90 -7.04 -4.76
C TYR A 250 -10.07 -6.33 -3.68
N TYR A 251 -10.72 -5.55 -2.81
CA TYR A 251 -10.04 -4.86 -1.72
C TYR A 251 -9.45 -5.83 -0.69
N MET A 252 -10.16 -6.91 -0.36
CA MET A 252 -9.67 -7.98 0.49
C MET A 252 -8.41 -8.61 -0.11
N SER A 253 -8.44 -8.89 -1.41
CA SER A 253 -7.31 -9.49 -2.12
C SER A 253 -6.07 -8.59 -2.09
N LEU A 254 -6.26 -7.29 -2.33
CA LEU A 254 -5.20 -6.29 -2.25
C LEU A 254 -4.60 -6.21 -0.84
N SER A 255 -5.46 -6.18 0.18
CA SER A 255 -5.06 -6.05 1.59
C SER A 255 -4.35 -7.30 2.13
N CYS A 256 -4.70 -8.49 1.65
CA CYS A 256 -4.06 -9.75 2.01
C CYS A 256 -2.66 -9.96 1.40
N ALA A 257 -2.16 -9.03 0.58
CA ALA A 257 -0.81 -9.04 0.03
C ALA A 257 0.02 -7.87 0.62
N PRO A 258 0.53 -7.99 1.87
CA PRO A 258 1.11 -6.85 2.59
C PRO A 258 2.37 -6.27 1.92
N GLU A 259 3.21 -7.10 1.31
CA GLU A 259 4.39 -6.64 0.58
C GLU A 259 4.01 -5.87 -0.70
N ARG A 260 2.95 -6.34 -1.39
CA ARG A 260 2.37 -5.62 -2.53
C ARG A 260 1.78 -4.29 -2.11
N MET A 261 1.00 -4.27 -1.01
CA MET A 261 0.46 -3.05 -0.45
C MET A 261 1.58 -2.05 -0.14
N PHE A 262 2.69 -2.54 0.43
CA PHE A 262 3.86 -1.72 0.73
C PHE A 262 4.52 -1.15 -0.55
N ALA A 263 4.71 -1.97 -1.58
CA ALA A 263 5.21 -1.52 -2.89
C ALA A 263 4.30 -0.44 -3.52
N ILE A 264 2.98 -0.64 -3.46
CA ILE A 264 1.98 0.35 -3.94
C ILE A 264 2.17 1.69 -3.26
N LEU A 265 2.31 1.69 -1.93
CA LEU A 265 2.45 2.92 -1.14
C LEU A 265 3.78 3.64 -1.36
N CYS A 266 4.81 2.93 -1.83
CA CYS A 266 6.09 3.53 -2.26
C CYS A 266 6.01 4.13 -3.69
N GLY A 267 5.07 3.68 -4.52
CA GLY A 267 4.89 4.12 -5.91
C GLY A 267 4.78 5.63 -6.16
N PRO A 268 4.11 6.45 -5.32
CA PRO A 268 4.05 7.89 -5.50
C PRO A 268 5.41 8.59 -5.49
N PHE A 269 6.41 8.01 -4.83
CA PHE A 269 7.77 8.55 -4.76
C PHE A 269 8.62 8.18 -5.99
N TRP A 270 8.11 7.30 -6.85
CA TRP A 270 8.77 6.89 -8.08
C TRP A 270 8.40 7.77 -9.28
N GLU A 271 9.36 7.98 -10.18
CA GLU A 271 9.22 8.74 -11.43
C GLU A 271 9.95 8.02 -12.58
N PRO A 272 9.26 7.68 -13.70
CA PRO A 272 9.83 7.00 -14.85
C PRO A 272 11.14 7.58 -15.41
N GLU A 273 11.28 8.91 -15.42
CA GLU A 273 12.40 9.60 -16.05
C GLU A 273 13.62 9.75 -15.13
N VAL A 274 13.48 9.38 -13.85
CA VAL A 274 14.57 9.51 -12.87
C VAL A 274 15.38 8.21 -12.83
N PRO A 275 16.64 8.22 -13.30
CA PRO A 275 17.52 7.07 -13.18
C PRO A 275 18.01 6.88 -11.74
N CYS A 276 18.56 5.69 -11.46
CA CYS A 276 18.98 5.27 -10.13
C CYS A 276 20.02 6.20 -9.46
N ASN A 277 20.82 6.94 -10.22
CA ASN A 277 21.81 7.89 -9.69
C ASN A 277 21.23 9.28 -9.36
N LEU A 278 19.99 9.58 -9.75
CA LEU A 278 19.30 10.86 -9.50
C LEU A 278 18.15 10.74 -8.50
N VAL A 279 18.11 9.65 -7.73
CA VAL A 279 17.06 9.40 -6.75
C VAL A 279 17.12 10.34 -5.56
N SER A 280 18.31 10.64 -5.04
CA SER A 280 18.49 11.61 -3.95
C SER A 280 17.98 13.02 -4.29
N PRO A 281 18.37 13.66 -5.41
CA PRO A 281 17.84 14.97 -5.78
C PRO A 281 16.33 14.93 -6.04
N TRP A 282 15.81 13.84 -6.60
CA TRP A 282 14.38 13.66 -6.80
C TRP A 282 13.58 13.58 -5.49
N LEU A 283 14.07 12.83 -4.51
CA LEU A 283 13.37 12.64 -3.23
C LEU A 283 13.57 13.81 -2.25
N HIS A 284 14.54 14.69 -2.50
CA HIS A 284 14.91 15.77 -1.58
C HIS A 284 13.75 16.67 -1.17
N PRO A 285 12.89 17.17 -2.08
CA PRO A 285 11.77 18.01 -1.67
C PRO A 285 10.82 17.28 -0.73
N ALA A 286 10.48 16.03 -1.04
CA ALA A 286 9.54 15.24 -0.23
C ALA A 286 10.12 14.83 1.13
N LEU A 287 11.41 14.47 1.20
CA LEU A 287 12.04 13.88 2.40
C LEU A 287 12.85 14.86 3.24
N ASN A 288 13.08 16.08 2.76
CA ASN A 288 13.85 17.07 3.50
C ASN A 288 13.09 18.38 3.64
N GLU A 289 12.40 18.85 2.61
CA GLU A 289 11.69 20.14 2.67
C GLU A 289 10.29 19.99 3.28
N VAL A 290 9.56 18.92 2.90
CA VAL A 290 8.22 18.63 3.46
C VAL A 290 8.32 18.01 4.85
N THR A 291 9.24 17.07 5.09
CA THR A 291 9.46 16.53 6.44
C THR A 291 10.45 17.41 7.18
N THR A 292 9.94 18.21 8.10
CA THR A 292 10.75 19.02 8.99
C THR A 292 11.48 18.12 9.99
N ASN A 293 12.73 17.75 9.71
CA ASN A 293 13.63 17.20 10.73
C ASN A 293 13.96 18.30 11.76
N SER A 294 13.02 18.64 12.65
CA SER A 294 13.20 19.60 13.72
C SER A 294 13.75 18.89 14.95
N SER A 295 15.07 18.96 15.12
CA SER A 295 15.82 18.45 16.27
C SER A 295 15.55 19.25 17.57
N THR A 296 14.30 19.52 17.97
CA THR A 296 13.95 20.21 19.24
C THR A 296 12.70 19.64 19.95
N THR A 297 12.87 18.43 20.49
CA THR A 297 12.40 17.83 21.76
C THR A 297 11.05 18.08 22.47
N THR A 298 10.12 18.98 22.11
CA THR A 298 8.81 19.03 22.84
C THR A 298 7.57 19.35 22.01
N ALA A 299 7.68 19.92 20.81
CA ALA A 299 6.58 20.11 19.85
C ALA A 299 6.46 18.98 18.79
N HIS A 300 7.32 17.96 18.92
CA HIS A 300 7.67 16.99 17.88
C HIS A 300 6.48 16.19 17.33
N ASP A 301 5.53 15.78 18.19
CA ASP A 301 4.46 14.86 17.79
C ASP A 301 3.42 15.50 16.86
N GLN A 302 3.17 16.80 17.00
CA GLN A 302 2.15 17.50 16.21
C GLN A 302 2.70 17.97 14.87
N GLU A 303 3.95 18.42 14.84
CA GLU A 303 4.67 18.81 13.62
C GLU A 303 4.90 17.58 12.72
N THR A 304 5.36 16.47 13.30
CA THR A 304 5.53 15.19 12.56
C THR A 304 4.20 14.68 12.00
N ALA A 305 3.08 14.87 12.70
CA ALA A 305 1.76 14.48 12.21
C ALA A 305 1.33 15.32 11.01
N HIS A 306 1.58 16.62 11.05
CA HIS A 306 1.29 17.52 9.93
C HIS A 306 2.08 17.14 8.68
N ASP A 307 3.38 16.87 8.82
CA ASP A 307 4.23 16.46 7.69
C ASP A 307 3.72 15.16 7.04
N GLN A 308 3.24 14.21 7.86
CA GLN A 308 2.64 12.98 7.37
C GLN A 308 1.31 13.21 6.62
N GLU A 309 0.47 14.14 7.09
CA GLU A 309 -0.75 14.55 6.39
C GLU A 309 -0.42 15.16 5.02
N VAL A 310 0.54 16.10 4.98
CA VAL A 310 0.98 16.76 3.76
C VAL A 310 1.55 15.76 2.76
N LEU A 311 2.43 14.87 3.21
CA LEU A 311 2.99 13.81 2.35
C LEU A 311 1.91 12.89 1.79
N ALA A 312 0.93 12.49 2.61
CA ALA A 312 -0.16 11.64 2.14
C ALA A 312 -0.99 12.32 1.05
N LEU A 313 -1.22 13.63 1.18
CA LEU A 313 -1.92 14.45 0.19
C LEU A 313 -1.09 14.64 -1.08
N LEU A 314 0.22 14.85 -0.98
CA LEU A 314 1.14 14.90 -2.13
C LEU A 314 1.18 13.56 -2.87
N CYS A 315 1.13 12.45 -2.14
CA CYS A 315 1.04 11.11 -2.74
C CYS A 315 -0.28 10.94 -3.50
N ALA A 316 -1.40 11.36 -2.91
CA ALA A 316 -2.70 11.32 -3.56
C ALA A 316 -2.78 12.22 -4.80
N LEU A 317 -2.07 13.34 -4.79
CA LEU A 317 -1.88 14.24 -5.93
C LEU A 317 -1.11 13.58 -7.07
N ARG A 318 0.05 12.99 -6.75
CA ARG A 318 0.92 12.35 -7.76
C ARG A 318 0.29 11.09 -8.35
N ARG A 319 -0.45 10.32 -7.53
CA ARG A 319 -1.08 9.06 -7.95
C ARG A 319 -2.53 8.98 -7.45
N PRO A 320 -3.49 9.62 -8.15
CA PRO A 320 -4.89 9.63 -7.75
C PRO A 320 -5.50 8.24 -7.54
N SER A 321 -5.21 7.26 -8.41
CA SER A 321 -5.80 5.92 -8.32
C SER A 321 -5.52 5.19 -7.00
N ILE A 322 -4.44 5.55 -6.29
CA ILE A 322 -4.06 4.97 -5.00
C ILE A 322 -4.07 5.99 -3.86
N GLY A 323 -4.55 7.22 -4.10
CA GLY A 323 -4.47 8.31 -3.14
C GLY A 323 -5.21 8.03 -1.83
N ALA A 324 -6.35 7.35 -1.90
CA ALA A 324 -7.07 6.90 -0.70
C ALA A 324 -6.22 5.93 0.15
N LEU A 325 -5.44 5.05 -0.48
CA LEU A 325 -4.54 4.12 0.22
C LEU A 325 -3.39 4.88 0.90
N CYS A 326 -2.83 5.90 0.25
CA CYS A 326 -1.80 6.76 0.85
C CYS A 326 -2.31 7.48 2.10
N ILE A 327 -3.53 8.03 2.04
CA ILE A 327 -4.17 8.65 3.21
C ILE A 327 -4.48 7.59 4.28
N GLY A 328 -5.00 6.42 3.89
CA GLY A 328 -5.25 5.31 4.80
C GLY A 328 -4.00 4.85 5.55
N ALA A 329 -2.85 4.78 4.87
CA ALA A 329 -1.56 4.44 5.46
C ALA A 329 -1.07 5.50 6.45
N ALA A 330 -1.31 6.78 6.18
CA ALA A 330 -0.99 7.86 7.11
C ALA A 330 -1.89 7.81 8.35
N ILE A 331 -3.19 7.58 8.15
CA ILE A 331 -4.19 7.43 9.24
C ILE A 331 -3.88 6.23 10.13
N SER A 332 -3.41 5.10 9.57
CA SER A 332 -3.11 3.89 10.33
C SER A 332 -1.75 3.95 11.05
N GLY A 333 -0.89 4.90 10.67
CA GLY A 333 0.44 5.11 11.23
C GLY A 333 1.57 4.36 10.50
N LEU A 334 1.37 3.98 9.23
CA LEU A 334 2.37 3.26 8.43
C LEU A 334 3.39 4.20 7.74
N SER A 335 3.08 5.50 7.62
CA SER A 335 3.92 6.49 6.92
C SER A 335 5.41 6.47 7.28
N PRO A 336 5.82 6.39 8.57
CA PRO A 336 7.25 6.33 8.91
C PRO A 336 7.99 5.17 8.26
N LYS A 337 7.35 4.00 8.05
CA LYS A 337 7.96 2.86 7.37
C LYS A 337 8.23 3.17 5.92
N ILE A 338 7.22 3.74 5.27
CA ILE A 338 7.23 4.05 3.85
C ILE A 338 8.32 5.09 3.60
N ILE A 339 8.33 6.16 4.39
CA ILE A 339 9.35 7.22 4.33
C ILE A 339 10.76 6.66 4.56
N SER A 340 10.95 5.82 5.57
CA SER A 340 12.23 5.17 5.85
C SER A 340 12.72 4.30 4.69
N SER A 341 11.83 3.49 4.10
CA SER A 341 12.16 2.66 2.94
C SER A 341 12.52 3.52 1.73
N VAL A 342 11.70 4.53 1.42
CA VAL A 342 11.91 5.44 0.29
C VAL A 342 13.22 6.23 0.45
N GLY A 343 13.54 6.71 1.65
CA GLY A 343 14.77 7.44 1.94
C GLY A 343 16.06 6.65 1.74
N SER A 344 15.99 5.31 1.72
CA SER A 344 17.13 4.46 1.35
C SER A 344 17.33 4.33 -0.17
N GLY A 345 16.41 4.85 -0.99
CA GLY A 345 16.35 4.63 -2.43
C GLY A 345 15.89 3.23 -2.84
N GLN A 346 15.65 2.34 -1.87
CA GLN A 346 15.16 0.99 -2.11
C GLN A 346 13.64 0.99 -2.17
N LEU A 347 13.12 1.12 -3.38
CA LEU A 347 11.70 0.93 -3.65
C LEU A 347 11.42 -0.57 -3.85
N PRO A 348 10.60 -1.20 -2.98
CA PRO A 348 10.17 -2.57 -3.21
C PRO A 348 9.32 -2.63 -4.48
N VAL A 349 9.51 -3.70 -5.25
CA VAL A 349 8.81 -3.93 -6.52
C VAL A 349 7.95 -5.17 -6.36
N ASP A 350 6.66 -5.04 -6.67
CA ASP A 350 5.74 -6.17 -6.82
C ASP A 350 5.22 -6.22 -8.25
N GLN A 351 5.30 -7.40 -8.85
CA GLN A 351 4.99 -7.61 -10.28
C GLN A 351 3.52 -7.41 -10.63
N HIS A 352 2.60 -7.49 -9.67
CA HIS A 352 1.16 -7.40 -9.89
C HIS A 352 0.59 -6.03 -9.48
N ALA A 353 1.38 -5.25 -8.74
CA ALA A 353 0.93 -4.00 -8.15
C ALA A 353 0.42 -3.00 -9.21
N PHE A 354 1.13 -2.88 -10.35
CA PHE A 354 0.68 -2.06 -11.47
C PHE A 354 -0.62 -2.58 -12.09
N ALA A 355 -0.72 -3.89 -12.33
CA ALA A 355 -1.91 -4.49 -12.94
C ALA A 355 -3.16 -4.26 -12.07
N TRP A 356 -3.02 -4.33 -10.75
CA TRP A 356 -4.14 -4.21 -9.83
C TRP A 356 -4.53 -2.75 -9.57
N THR A 357 -3.58 -1.82 -9.54
CA THR A 357 -3.85 -0.42 -9.18
C THR A 357 -3.92 0.53 -10.37
N GLY A 358 -3.52 0.07 -11.56
CA GLY A 358 -3.29 0.92 -12.72
C GLY A 358 -2.16 1.95 -12.53
N SER A 359 -1.42 1.89 -11.41
CA SER A 359 -0.35 2.84 -11.09
C SER A 359 1.02 2.15 -11.19
N PRO A 360 1.87 2.52 -12.18
CA PRO A 360 3.20 1.95 -12.32
C PRO A 360 4.10 2.38 -11.14
N GLN A 361 4.98 1.47 -10.72
CA GLN A 361 5.82 1.63 -9.52
C GLN A 361 7.31 1.45 -9.82
N CYS A 362 7.63 0.88 -10.98
CA CYS A 362 8.99 0.70 -11.42
C CYS A 362 9.12 0.82 -12.93
N PHE A 363 10.36 0.98 -13.41
CA PHE A 363 10.62 1.09 -14.84
C PHE A 363 10.27 -0.18 -15.63
N HIS A 364 10.13 -1.35 -14.98
CA HIS A 364 9.68 -2.59 -15.62
C HIS A 364 8.19 -2.64 -15.91
N ASP A 365 7.40 -1.83 -15.21
CA ASP A 365 5.96 -1.75 -15.46
C ASP A 365 5.64 -1.05 -16.79
N LEU A 366 6.66 -0.39 -17.37
CA LEU A 366 6.56 0.33 -18.64
C LEU A 366 7.46 -0.34 -19.70
N PRO A 367 6.94 -0.57 -20.93
CA PRO A 367 7.72 -1.20 -22.01
C PRO A 367 8.82 -0.31 -22.60
N GLY A 368 8.90 0.96 -22.18
CA GLY A 368 9.74 1.99 -22.80
C GLY A 368 9.10 2.61 -24.04
N MET A 369 9.80 3.55 -24.68
CA MET A 369 9.30 4.28 -25.85
C MET A 369 10.25 4.13 -27.04
N GLY A 370 9.69 4.15 -28.26
CA GLY A 370 10.46 4.12 -29.50
C GLY A 370 11.19 2.80 -29.77
N PRO A 371 12.17 2.78 -30.69
CA PRO A 371 13.02 1.61 -30.93
C PRO A 371 13.94 1.32 -29.73
N TYR A 372 14.53 0.12 -29.69
CA TYR A 372 15.54 -0.24 -28.68
C TYR A 372 16.89 0.42 -28.95
N ARG A 373 17.25 0.56 -30.23
CA ARG A 373 18.45 1.31 -30.64
C ARG A 373 18.24 2.80 -30.34
N CYS A 374 19.27 3.41 -29.75
CA CYS A 374 19.34 4.86 -29.60
C CYS A 374 19.51 5.54 -30.96
N GLU A 375 19.45 6.89 -30.97
CA GLU A 375 19.76 7.69 -32.17
C GLU A 375 21.12 7.32 -32.77
N ASP A 376 22.11 7.11 -31.90
CA ASP A 376 23.32 6.38 -32.25
C ASP A 376 23.02 4.88 -32.22
N SER A 377 22.97 4.28 -33.42
CA SER A 377 22.58 2.89 -33.63
C SER A 377 23.51 1.86 -32.98
N GLU A 378 24.71 2.27 -32.58
CA GLU A 378 25.66 1.42 -31.85
C GLU A 378 25.22 1.21 -30.39
N PHE A 379 24.32 2.05 -29.86
CA PHE A 379 23.93 2.04 -28.46
C PHE A 379 22.48 1.63 -28.22
N ILE A 380 22.26 1.04 -27.04
CA ILE A 380 20.95 0.76 -26.45
C ILE A 380 20.88 1.41 -25.06
N ALA A 381 19.69 1.90 -24.67
CA ALA A 381 19.50 2.42 -23.32
C ALA A 381 19.67 1.29 -22.29
N ARG A 382 20.43 1.53 -21.22
CA ARG A 382 20.75 0.46 -20.25
C ARG A 382 19.50 -0.12 -19.58
N GLN A 383 18.48 0.71 -19.35
CA GLN A 383 17.19 0.25 -18.86
C GLN A 383 16.51 -0.76 -19.79
N ASP A 384 16.74 -0.67 -21.10
CA ASP A 384 16.16 -1.58 -22.07
C ASP A 384 16.92 -2.89 -22.12
N VAL A 385 18.24 -2.86 -21.92
CA VAL A 385 19.03 -4.08 -21.68
C VAL A 385 18.44 -4.88 -20.51
N TRP A 386 18.09 -4.21 -19.40
CA TRP A 386 17.48 -4.86 -18.24
C TRP A 386 16.09 -5.43 -18.54
N ARG A 387 15.26 -4.70 -19.28
CA ARG A 387 13.94 -5.19 -19.71
C ARG A 387 14.07 -6.45 -20.55
N LEU A 388 14.99 -6.44 -21.52
CA LEU A 388 15.21 -7.55 -22.46
C LEU A 388 15.78 -8.80 -21.77
N LEU A 389 16.75 -8.64 -20.84
CA LEU A 389 17.31 -9.75 -20.06
C LEU A 389 16.31 -10.44 -19.13
N HIS A 390 15.20 -9.76 -18.79
CA HIS A 390 14.13 -10.33 -17.97
C HIS A 390 13.01 -10.99 -18.80
N LEU A 391 13.08 -10.94 -20.14
CA LEU A 391 11.99 -11.47 -20.96
C LEU A 391 11.89 -13.01 -20.86
N PRO A 392 10.67 -13.56 -20.75
CA PRO A 392 10.47 -15.00 -20.78
C PRO A 392 10.65 -15.54 -22.21
N THR A 393 11.71 -16.30 -22.42
CA THR A 393 12.02 -16.91 -23.74
C THR A 393 11.38 -18.29 -23.92
N THR A 394 11.11 -18.66 -25.17
CA THR A 394 10.59 -19.99 -25.54
C THR A 394 11.63 -21.10 -25.41
N ASP A 395 12.90 -20.75 -25.47
CA ASP A 395 14.01 -21.69 -25.38
C ASP A 395 14.13 -22.24 -23.93
N PRO A 396 14.06 -23.57 -23.75
CA PRO A 396 14.19 -24.21 -22.44
C PRO A 396 15.63 -24.28 -21.92
N GLU A 397 16.64 -24.17 -22.78
CA GLU A 397 18.06 -24.12 -22.39
C GLU A 397 18.53 -22.69 -22.10
N ASP A 398 17.69 -21.71 -22.41
CA ASP A 398 18.01 -20.31 -22.30
C ASP A 398 17.99 -19.82 -20.84
N TRP A 399 19.08 -19.14 -20.49
CA TRP A 399 19.42 -18.82 -19.11
C TRP A 399 18.59 -17.63 -18.63
N LYS A 400 17.63 -17.88 -17.74
CA LYS A 400 16.68 -16.85 -17.28
C LYS A 400 17.13 -16.19 -15.97
N PHE A 401 17.06 -14.86 -15.96
CA PHE A 401 16.96 -14.09 -14.73
C PHE A 401 15.55 -14.31 -14.14
N ASP A 402 15.40 -15.36 -13.33
CA ASP A 402 14.11 -15.73 -12.70
C ASP A 402 13.53 -14.61 -11.83
N ASN A 403 14.40 -13.75 -11.29
CA ASN A 403 14.04 -12.61 -10.44
C ASN A 403 14.12 -11.30 -11.25
N ARG A 404 13.13 -10.41 -11.07
CA ARG A 404 13.21 -9.02 -11.54
C ARG A 404 14.41 -8.28 -10.92
N PRO A 405 14.87 -7.20 -11.55
CA PRO A 405 15.75 -6.22 -10.90
C PRO A 405 15.27 -5.86 -9.51
N PHE A 406 16.20 -5.83 -8.56
CA PHE A 406 15.92 -5.69 -7.14
C PHE A 406 15.43 -4.30 -6.71
N GLY A 407 15.30 -3.35 -7.65
CA GLY A 407 14.90 -1.98 -7.38
C GLY A 407 14.00 -1.42 -8.46
N GLY A 408 13.17 -0.44 -8.08
CA GLY A 408 12.20 0.19 -8.99
C GLY A 408 12.80 1.19 -9.98
N TRP A 409 14.03 1.66 -9.73
CA TRP A 409 14.69 2.71 -10.51
C TRP A 409 15.43 2.15 -11.73
N ALA A 410 15.41 2.90 -12.84
CA ALA A 410 16.08 2.52 -14.06
C ALA A 410 17.62 2.67 -13.92
N PRO A 411 18.43 1.74 -14.44
CA PRO A 411 19.87 1.96 -14.51
C PRO A 411 20.17 3.13 -15.45
N CYS A 412 21.09 4.01 -15.03
CA CYS A 412 21.50 5.17 -15.84
C CYS A 412 22.28 4.74 -17.09
N GLY A 413 22.38 5.64 -18.09
CA GLY A 413 23.30 5.51 -19.22
C GLY A 413 22.88 4.54 -20.34
N LYS A 414 23.84 4.25 -21.22
CA LYS A 414 23.68 3.42 -22.43
C LYS A 414 24.74 2.32 -22.46
N SER A 415 24.47 1.25 -23.20
CA SER A 415 25.40 0.15 -23.45
C SER A 415 25.67 0.02 -24.93
N LEU A 416 26.89 -0.36 -25.29
CA LEU A 416 27.24 -0.72 -26.66
C LEU A 416 26.52 -2.01 -27.01
N SER A 417 25.81 -2.02 -28.14
CA SER A 417 25.00 -3.16 -28.57
C SER A 417 25.85 -4.41 -28.79
N GLU A 418 27.09 -4.24 -29.25
CA GLU A 418 28.06 -5.33 -29.45
C GLU A 418 28.56 -5.99 -28.14
N ASN A 419 28.48 -5.26 -27.02
CA ASN A 419 28.90 -5.75 -25.70
C ASN A 419 27.72 -6.34 -24.90
N CYS A 420 26.50 -6.25 -25.43
CA CYS A 420 25.31 -6.79 -24.79
C CYS A 420 25.24 -8.30 -24.97
N ASP A 421 24.54 -8.98 -24.04
CA ASP A 421 24.25 -10.40 -24.15
C ASP A 421 23.52 -10.72 -25.46
N ILE A 422 23.75 -11.90 -26.02
CA ILE A 422 23.11 -12.33 -27.26
C ILE A 422 21.57 -12.27 -27.16
N GLN A 423 21.00 -12.55 -25.99
CA GLN A 423 19.57 -12.39 -25.74
C GLN A 423 19.09 -10.97 -26.04
N VAL A 424 19.85 -9.95 -25.65
CA VAL A 424 19.53 -8.54 -25.91
C VAL A 424 19.68 -8.23 -27.40
N VAL A 425 20.77 -8.67 -28.01
CA VAL A 425 21.08 -8.40 -29.43
C VAL A 425 20.00 -8.95 -30.35
N LEU A 426 19.43 -10.11 -30.02
CA LEU A 426 18.35 -10.73 -30.78
C LEU A 426 17.07 -9.86 -30.85
N HIS A 427 16.87 -8.95 -29.89
CA HIS A 427 15.66 -8.13 -29.79
C HIS A 427 15.85 -6.67 -30.23
N LEU A 428 17.05 -6.25 -30.67
CA LEU A 428 17.32 -4.85 -31.00
C LEU A 428 16.40 -4.25 -32.07
N ASP A 429 16.00 -5.06 -33.04
CA ASP A 429 15.14 -4.66 -34.15
C ASP A 429 13.67 -5.07 -33.95
N CYS A 430 13.35 -5.65 -32.79
CA CYS A 430 11.97 -5.94 -32.41
C CYS A 430 11.21 -4.66 -32.07
N ARG A 431 9.87 -4.72 -32.19
CA ARG A 431 9.00 -3.76 -31.52
C ARG A 431 9.09 -3.96 -30.00
N ARG A 432 8.64 -2.96 -29.25
CA ARG A 432 8.63 -3.03 -27.78
C ARG A 432 7.84 -4.24 -27.30
N HIS A 433 8.53 -5.10 -26.56
CA HIS A 433 7.92 -6.23 -25.89
C HIS A 433 7.16 -5.76 -24.66
N GLU A 434 5.92 -6.19 -24.52
CA GLU A 434 5.04 -5.85 -23.41
C GLU A 434 4.26 -7.09 -22.99
N TYR A 435 4.29 -7.41 -21.70
CA TYR A 435 3.42 -8.42 -21.11
C TYR A 435 2.28 -7.74 -20.40
N GLN A 436 1.06 -8.05 -20.81
CA GLN A 436 -0.16 -7.50 -20.22
C GLN A 436 -0.76 -8.54 -19.29
N TYR A 437 -1.19 -8.08 -18.12
CA TYR A 437 -1.94 -8.91 -17.19
C TYR A 437 -3.27 -9.31 -17.84
N ASP A 438 -3.60 -10.60 -17.78
CA ASP A 438 -4.80 -11.15 -18.40
C ASP A 438 -5.84 -11.53 -17.34
N HIS A 439 -5.48 -12.41 -16.39
CA HIS A 439 -6.36 -12.83 -15.30
C HIS A 439 -5.58 -13.41 -14.12
N TRP A 440 -6.31 -13.65 -13.04
CA TRP A 440 -5.83 -14.35 -11.86
C TRP A 440 -6.29 -15.80 -11.91
N ARG A 441 -5.45 -16.72 -11.46
CA ARG A 441 -5.76 -18.15 -11.39
C ARG A 441 -5.59 -18.63 -9.96
N TRP A 442 -6.68 -19.13 -9.38
CA TRP A 442 -6.69 -19.76 -8.07
C TRP A 442 -6.41 -21.25 -8.22
N HIS A 443 -5.44 -21.79 -7.46
CA HIS A 443 -5.15 -23.22 -7.43
C HIS A 443 -5.92 -23.86 -6.26
N LEU A 444 -6.74 -24.87 -6.59
CA LEU A 444 -7.59 -25.58 -5.64
C LEU A 444 -6.86 -26.83 -5.10
N GLU A 445 -7.31 -27.32 -3.93
CA GLU A 445 -6.67 -28.46 -3.24
C GLU A 445 -6.74 -29.77 -4.04
N ASP A 446 -7.75 -29.90 -4.90
CA ASP A 446 -7.92 -31.05 -5.79
C ASP A 446 -7.03 -30.98 -7.05
N GLY A 447 -6.21 -29.93 -7.18
CA GLY A 447 -5.32 -29.68 -8.32
C GLY A 447 -6.01 -29.03 -9.52
N SER A 448 -7.31 -28.74 -9.44
CA SER A 448 -8.00 -27.91 -10.43
C SER A 448 -7.71 -26.42 -10.21
N PHE A 449 -8.12 -25.59 -11.17
CA PHE A 449 -7.93 -24.15 -11.08
C PHE A 449 -9.18 -23.38 -11.50
N LEU A 450 -9.33 -22.19 -10.93
CA LEU A 450 -10.38 -21.23 -11.26
C LEU A 450 -9.76 -19.94 -11.79
N ASP A 451 -10.15 -19.56 -13.00
CA ASP A 451 -9.75 -18.29 -13.60
C ASP A 451 -10.71 -17.17 -13.16
N ASP A 452 -10.12 -16.06 -12.73
CA ASP A 452 -10.78 -14.87 -12.22
C ASP A 452 -10.26 -13.63 -12.96
N TYR A 453 -11.13 -13.06 -13.78
CA TYR A 453 -10.83 -11.89 -14.64
C TYR A 453 -11.11 -10.56 -13.91
N GLY A 454 -11.49 -10.58 -12.63
CA GLY A 454 -12.01 -9.46 -11.84
C GLY A 454 -11.03 -8.35 -11.46
N PHE A 455 -9.81 -8.33 -11.99
CA PHE A 455 -8.81 -7.28 -11.75
C PHE A 455 -8.73 -6.30 -12.95
N SER A 456 -9.88 -5.86 -13.47
CA SER A 456 -9.93 -4.98 -14.65
C SER A 456 -9.45 -3.56 -14.34
N ARG A 457 -8.67 -2.99 -15.26
CA ARG A 457 -8.13 -1.61 -15.22
C ARG A 457 -9.24 -0.53 -15.16
N ASP A 458 -10.48 -0.89 -15.50
CA ASP A 458 -11.61 0.03 -15.53
C ASP A 458 -12.20 0.36 -14.14
N LEU A 459 -11.79 -0.36 -13.08
CA LEU A 459 -12.42 -0.29 -11.75
C LEU A 459 -11.94 0.85 -10.85
N MET A 460 -10.89 1.59 -11.22
CA MET A 460 -10.43 2.71 -10.38
C MET A 460 -11.12 4.00 -10.79
N THR A 461 -12.25 4.29 -10.13
CA THR A 461 -12.77 5.65 -10.08
C THR A 461 -11.67 6.60 -9.61
N PRO A 462 -11.49 7.76 -10.26
CA PRO A 462 -10.59 8.77 -9.75
C PRO A 462 -10.97 9.11 -8.30
N VAL A 463 -9.96 9.57 -7.56
CA VAL A 463 -10.10 10.19 -6.24
C VAL A 463 -11.45 10.92 -6.15
N PRO A 464 -12.24 10.74 -5.07
CA PRO A 464 -13.48 11.48 -4.91
C PRO A 464 -13.23 12.95 -5.23
N GLU A 465 -14.05 13.57 -6.08
CA GLU A 465 -13.91 14.99 -6.51
C GLU A 465 -13.63 15.94 -5.32
N GLY A 466 -14.04 15.50 -4.12
CA GLY A 466 -13.73 16.02 -2.80
C GLY A 466 -12.28 16.25 -2.37
N LEU A 467 -11.33 15.41 -2.79
CA LEU A 467 -9.94 15.50 -2.30
C LEU A 467 -9.15 16.63 -2.97
N SER A 468 -9.62 17.10 -4.14
CA SER A 468 -8.96 18.10 -4.99
C SER A 468 -8.71 19.44 -4.29
N ASP A 469 -9.52 19.84 -3.30
CA ASP A 469 -9.34 21.13 -2.60
C ASP A 469 -8.50 21.02 -1.32
N VAL A 470 -8.51 19.87 -0.64
CA VAL A 470 -7.52 19.59 0.44
C VAL A 470 -6.12 19.64 -0.18
N ILE A 471 -6.03 19.06 -1.37
CA ILE A 471 -4.92 19.15 -2.31
C ILE A 471 -4.62 20.60 -2.72
N GLN A 472 -5.63 21.40 -3.09
CA GLN A 472 -5.45 22.81 -3.44
C GLN A 472 -4.93 23.67 -2.26
N LYS A 473 -5.38 23.38 -1.03
CA LYS A 473 -4.83 24.01 0.18
C LYS A 473 -3.38 23.58 0.43
N ALA A 474 -3.04 22.31 0.18
CA ALA A 474 -1.66 21.84 0.25
C ALA A 474 -0.76 22.53 -0.79
N THR A 475 -1.27 22.87 -1.98
CA THR A 475 -0.50 23.63 -3.00
C THR A 475 -0.22 25.10 -2.63
N GLN A 476 -0.83 25.62 -1.56
CA GLN A 476 -0.53 26.96 -1.03
C GLN A 476 0.55 26.96 0.05
N MET A 477 1.07 25.78 0.42
CA MET A 477 2.13 25.65 1.41
C MET A 477 3.48 26.09 0.84
N THR A 478 4.20 26.91 1.60
CA THR A 478 5.58 27.29 1.31
C THR A 478 6.52 26.43 2.14
N PHE A 479 7.43 25.71 1.47
CA PHE A 479 8.45 24.92 2.14
C PHE A 479 9.77 25.68 2.16
N GLU A 480 10.46 25.63 3.29
CA GLU A 480 11.81 26.18 3.39
C GLU A 480 12.76 25.26 2.61
N LYS A 481 13.45 25.85 1.63
CA LYS A 481 14.47 25.15 0.88
C LYS A 481 15.60 24.76 1.83
N LYS A 482 15.95 23.48 1.83
CA LYS A 482 17.08 22.96 2.62
C LYS A 482 18.27 22.66 1.73
N ASP A 483 19.46 22.75 2.32
CA ASP A 483 20.69 22.35 1.65
C ASP A 483 20.61 20.89 1.23
N PHE A 484 21.12 20.62 0.03
CA PHE A 484 21.09 19.29 -0.53
C PHE A 484 22.06 18.39 0.23
N ASP A 485 21.62 17.18 0.60
CA ASP A 485 22.50 16.21 1.26
C ASP A 485 23.55 15.71 0.28
N ASP A 486 24.79 16.17 0.47
CA ASP A 486 25.93 15.73 -0.30
C ASP A 486 26.06 14.21 -0.29
N TYR A 487 25.70 13.51 0.80
CA TYR A 487 25.94 12.07 0.94
C TYR A 487 25.15 11.22 -0.08
N GLN A 488 24.04 11.75 -0.63
CA GLN A 488 23.22 11.13 -1.67
C GLN A 488 22.89 9.64 -1.40
N LYS A 489 22.44 9.34 -0.17
CA LYS A 489 22.18 7.97 0.30
C LYS A 489 21.26 7.18 -0.63
N ALA A 490 20.16 7.81 -1.05
CA ALA A 490 19.14 7.16 -1.88
C ALA A 490 19.66 6.85 -3.29
N SER A 491 20.39 7.76 -3.94
CA SER A 491 21.01 7.50 -5.24
C SER A 491 22.00 6.33 -5.18
N LYS A 492 22.79 6.23 -4.11
CA LYS A 492 23.70 5.10 -3.89
C LYS A 492 22.94 3.79 -3.73
N GLY A 493 21.96 3.75 -2.83
CA GLY A 493 21.16 2.54 -2.57
C GLY A 493 20.42 2.05 -3.83
N ALA A 494 19.81 2.97 -4.57
CA ALA A 494 19.13 2.67 -5.83
C ALA A 494 20.10 2.17 -6.91
N SER A 495 21.24 2.83 -7.07
CA SER A 495 22.27 2.41 -8.04
C SER A 495 22.82 1.03 -7.69
N PHE A 496 23.14 0.79 -6.42
CA PHE A 496 23.60 -0.51 -5.95
C PHE A 496 22.61 -1.63 -6.32
N LYS A 497 21.31 -1.47 -5.99
CA LYS A 497 20.29 -2.48 -6.31
C LYS A 497 20.13 -2.69 -7.83
N SER A 498 20.23 -1.62 -8.61
CA SER A 498 20.08 -1.66 -10.07
C SER A 498 21.21 -2.43 -10.75
N PHE A 499 22.46 -2.14 -10.36
CA PHE A 499 23.65 -2.77 -10.97
C PHE A 499 23.96 -4.15 -10.40
N ILE A 500 23.67 -4.43 -9.12
CA ILE A 500 23.97 -5.74 -8.51
C ILE A 500 23.09 -6.88 -9.04
N TRP A 501 21.94 -6.55 -9.63
CA TRP A 501 21.05 -7.55 -10.22
C TRP A 501 21.72 -8.32 -11.36
N LEU A 502 22.52 -7.65 -12.19
CA LEU A 502 23.22 -8.29 -13.31
C LEU A 502 24.27 -9.32 -12.85
N PHE A 503 24.77 -9.18 -11.62
CA PHE A 503 25.73 -10.12 -11.04
C PHE A 503 25.10 -11.41 -10.52
N ASN A 504 23.77 -11.45 -10.46
CA ASN A 504 23.05 -12.58 -9.95
C ASN A 504 22.95 -13.64 -11.05
N LYS A 505 23.78 -14.68 -10.98
CA LYS A 505 23.89 -15.86 -11.89
C LYS A 505 25.11 -15.93 -12.83
N GLY A 506 26.24 -15.33 -12.45
CA GLY A 506 27.54 -15.71 -13.03
C GLY A 506 27.87 -15.12 -14.41
N CYS A 507 27.04 -14.21 -14.91
CA CYS A 507 27.43 -13.31 -15.99
C CYS A 507 28.68 -12.56 -15.54
N GLY A 508 29.76 -12.62 -16.33
CA GLY A 508 31.00 -11.91 -16.03
C GLY A 508 30.74 -10.41 -15.85
N VAL A 509 31.66 -9.70 -15.19
CA VAL A 509 31.56 -8.24 -15.07
C VAL A 509 31.59 -7.63 -16.48
N PRO A 510 30.56 -6.87 -16.90
CA PRO A 510 30.57 -6.27 -18.21
C PRO A 510 31.76 -5.33 -18.41
N SER A 511 32.15 -5.14 -19.67
CA SER A 511 33.35 -4.37 -20.03
C SER A 511 33.15 -2.86 -19.84
N GLU A 512 31.91 -2.37 -19.70
CA GLU A 512 31.69 -0.93 -19.59
C GLU A 512 32.32 -0.33 -18.32
N PRO A 513 32.87 0.89 -18.39
CA PRO A 513 33.58 1.53 -17.27
C PRO A 513 32.76 1.61 -15.97
N VAL A 514 31.44 1.74 -16.06
CA VAL A 514 30.54 1.83 -14.90
C VAL A 514 30.63 0.59 -13.99
N TYR A 515 30.87 -0.60 -14.55
CA TYR A 515 31.03 -1.83 -13.76
C TYR A 515 32.44 -2.02 -13.22
N GLN A 516 33.37 -1.16 -13.66
CA GLN A 516 34.76 -1.18 -13.22
C GLN A 516 34.99 -0.36 -11.96
N ASP A 517 33.99 0.35 -11.45
CA ASP A 517 34.07 1.10 -10.20
C ASP A 517 34.26 0.15 -9.00
N ASP A 518 35.15 0.55 -8.08
CA ASP A 518 35.65 -0.33 -7.02
C ASP A 518 34.56 -0.78 -6.04
N TRP A 519 33.55 0.07 -5.79
CA TRP A 519 32.42 -0.29 -4.93
C TRP A 519 31.49 -1.32 -5.58
N ILE A 520 31.26 -1.25 -6.90
CA ILE A 520 30.50 -2.25 -7.67
C ILE A 520 31.29 -3.56 -7.74
N LYS A 521 32.60 -3.49 -7.99
CA LYS A 521 33.50 -4.67 -7.95
C LYS A 521 33.56 -5.32 -6.58
N LYS A 522 33.57 -4.53 -5.50
CA LYS A 522 33.55 -5.05 -4.13
C LYS A 522 32.24 -5.77 -3.85
N ALA A 523 31.11 -5.21 -4.27
CA ALA A 523 29.79 -5.84 -4.19
C ALA A 523 29.76 -7.16 -4.97
N TRP A 524 30.31 -7.17 -6.19
CA TRP A 524 30.46 -8.38 -7.01
C TRP A 524 31.30 -9.46 -6.32
N LYS A 525 32.47 -9.09 -5.76
CA LYS A 525 33.36 -10.00 -5.04
C LYS A 525 32.73 -10.59 -3.78
N ARG A 526 31.96 -9.80 -3.01
CA ARG A 526 31.21 -10.29 -1.84
C ARG A 526 30.15 -11.31 -2.28
N ARG A 527 29.38 -10.98 -3.31
CA ARG A 527 28.33 -11.87 -3.85
C ARG A 527 28.88 -13.17 -4.44
N ALA A 528 30.02 -13.11 -5.15
CA ALA A 528 30.68 -14.30 -5.72
C ALA A 528 31.19 -15.30 -4.66
N ARG A 529 31.23 -14.91 -3.38
CA ARG A 529 31.59 -15.79 -2.26
C ARG A 529 30.38 -16.41 -1.55
N ASP A 530 29.17 -16.24 -2.09
CA ASP A 530 27.90 -16.64 -1.45
C ASP A 530 27.76 -16.11 -0.01
N GLU A 531 28.43 -14.98 0.31
CA GLU A 531 28.24 -14.29 1.58
C GLU A 531 26.81 -13.70 1.57
N PRO A 532 25.95 -14.02 2.56
CA PRO A 532 24.63 -13.43 2.64
C PRO A 532 24.80 -11.91 2.70
N ILE A 533 24.14 -11.21 1.78
CA ILE A 533 23.89 -9.79 1.94
C ILE A 533 22.85 -9.74 3.06
N GLU A 534 23.30 -9.59 4.30
CA GLU A 534 22.40 -9.28 5.41
C GLU A 534 21.54 -8.08 4.99
N ASN A 535 20.31 -7.98 5.52
CA ASN A 535 19.60 -6.72 5.43
C ASN A 535 20.47 -5.69 6.15
N GLU A 536 21.35 -5.01 5.41
CA GLU A 536 22.24 -3.94 5.87
C GLU A 536 21.36 -2.73 6.21
N ASP A 537 20.56 -2.87 7.25
CA ASP A 537 20.29 -1.75 8.13
C ASP A 537 21.68 -1.37 8.69
N GLU A 538 22.31 -0.36 8.09
CA GLU A 538 23.47 0.36 8.60
C GLU A 538 24.89 -0.25 8.39
N GLU A 539 25.27 -0.71 7.18
CA GLU A 539 26.69 -0.62 6.80
C GLU A 539 27.01 0.83 6.35
N GLU A 540 27.92 1.49 7.08
CA GLU A 540 28.46 2.81 6.75
C GLU A 540 29.21 2.73 5.40
N TYR A 541 28.56 3.18 4.31
CA TYR A 541 29.15 3.17 2.98
C TYR A 541 30.33 4.14 2.88
N ASP A 542 31.47 3.62 2.43
CA ASP A 542 32.77 4.30 2.32
C ASP A 542 32.75 5.60 1.48
N SER A 543 33.51 6.59 1.92
CA SER A 543 33.78 7.88 1.28
C SER A 543 34.18 7.82 -0.20
N GLU A 544 34.81 6.73 -0.65
CA GLU A 544 35.22 6.57 -2.05
C GLU A 544 34.04 6.30 -2.99
N SER A 545 32.99 5.62 -2.49
CA SER A 545 31.75 5.38 -3.24
C SER A 545 30.96 6.67 -3.49
N HIS A 546 31.12 7.66 -2.61
CA HIS A 546 30.46 8.96 -2.65
C HIS A 546 30.95 9.83 -3.81
N ALA A 547 32.26 10.02 -3.93
CA ALA A 547 32.86 10.85 -4.98
C ALA A 547 32.53 10.32 -6.39
N ARG A 548 32.31 9.01 -6.54
CA ARG A 548 32.04 8.36 -7.83
C ARG A 548 30.57 8.46 -8.26
N VAL A 549 29.62 8.27 -7.35
CA VAL A 549 28.20 8.55 -7.65
C VAL A 549 28.02 10.03 -7.98
N GLN A 550 28.71 10.93 -7.27
CA GLN A 550 28.74 12.35 -7.62
C GLN A 550 29.31 12.57 -9.03
N SER A 551 30.42 11.93 -9.39
CA SER A 551 30.96 11.99 -10.76
C SER A 551 29.99 11.47 -11.83
N TRP A 552 29.12 10.51 -11.52
CA TRP A 552 28.08 10.07 -12.45
C TRP A 552 26.97 11.10 -12.60
N VAL A 553 26.61 11.81 -11.53
CA VAL A 553 25.67 12.93 -11.56
C VAL A 553 26.25 14.08 -12.39
N ASP A 554 27.52 14.40 -12.20
CA ASP A 554 28.21 15.52 -12.85
C ASP A 554 28.51 15.28 -14.35
N SER A 555 28.42 14.04 -14.83
CA SER A 555 28.67 13.66 -16.24
C SER A 555 27.42 13.72 -17.13
N ILE A 556 26.30 14.23 -16.60
CA ILE A 556 25.06 14.42 -17.36
C ILE A 556 25.04 15.86 -17.88
N ASP A 557 25.23 16.04 -19.19
CA ASP A 557 24.75 17.24 -19.88
C ASP A 557 23.21 17.17 -19.93
N ILE A 558 22.54 18.17 -19.34
CA ILE A 558 21.07 18.33 -19.36
C ILE A 558 20.60 18.81 -20.74
#